data_AF-A0AAP0PWA1-F1
#
_entry.id   AF-A0AAP0PWA1-F1
#
_cell.length_a   1.000
_cell.length_b   1.000
_cell.length_c   1.000
_cell.angle_alpha   90.00
_cell.angle_beta   90.00
_cell.angle_gamma   90.00
#
_symmetry.space_group_name_H-M   'P 1'
#
loop_
_entity.id
_entity.type
_entity.pdbx_description
1 polymer ?
#
loop_
_entity_poly.entity_id
_entity_poly.type
_entity_poly.pdbx_seq_one_letter_code
_entity_poly.pdbx_strand_id
1 'polypeptide(L)'
;MVLSTSSSVAAHGDDEESPSPAPPQLTTTNYDHHENKENLDAGALFVLKSKGSWWHCGYHLTTSIVAPALLSLPLAFAGLGWEAGVLCLVVGALVTFYSYNLLSLVLEHHAQLGMRQLRFRDMAHQILGLLLILAQLPSFHSLRHINLVSLVLCLAYSLCATAGSIYLGNSSKGPPKDYSVTGNTTHRVFGVFNAIAIIATTFGNGIIPEIQATVAAPVKGKMFKGLCVCYAVVCATFFSVAVSGYWAFGNKAESTVLNNFMKNGKSLVPKWFLLMANLFTFLQLSAVSVVYLQPTNEVLERAFADPKADQFSARNVVPRLVSRSMSVAIATTAAAMLPFFGDINALLGAFGFIPLDFVLPVIFFNLTFKPSKRKPIFWINTIIAVVFSAIGVIAAVAAVRQISLDAKTYRLFANV
;
A
#
# COMPACT_ATOMS: atom_id res chain seq x y z
N MET A 1 -54.73 -11.75 76.02
CA MET A 1 -53.76 -10.78 76.56
C MET A 1 -52.41 -11.09 75.93
N VAL A 2 -52.05 -10.33 74.89
CA VAL A 2 -50.70 -9.99 74.40
C VAL A 2 -49.67 -11.11 74.11
N LEU A 3 -49.52 -11.37 72.80
CA LEU A 3 -48.30 -11.58 71.98
C LEU A 3 -47.30 -12.73 72.27
N SER A 4 -47.28 -13.73 71.38
CA SER A 4 -46.28 -13.87 70.29
C SER A 4 -46.38 -15.29 69.72
N THR A 5 -47.01 -15.41 68.55
CA THR A 5 -47.18 -16.68 67.84
C THR A 5 -46.04 -16.89 66.85
N SER A 6 -45.24 -17.91 67.12
CA SER A 6 -44.27 -18.52 66.22
C SER A 6 -44.98 -19.36 65.16
N SER A 7 -44.77 -19.07 63.88
CA SER A 7 -45.02 -20.02 62.79
C SER A 7 -44.25 -19.63 61.52
N SER A 8 -43.79 -20.68 60.83
CA SER A 8 -43.36 -20.78 59.42
C SER A 8 -41.98 -21.43 59.31
N VAL A 9 -41.87 -22.76 59.24
CA VAL A 9 -42.18 -23.67 58.11
C VAL A 9 -40.95 -23.91 57.22
N ALA A 10 -40.53 -25.17 57.26
CA ALA A 10 -39.99 -26.05 56.22
C ALA A 10 -38.90 -25.55 55.26
N ALA A 11 -37.82 -26.34 55.26
CA ALA A 11 -36.78 -26.40 54.27
C ALA A 11 -37.32 -26.56 52.84
N HIS A 12 -36.89 -25.67 51.96
CA HIS A 12 -36.85 -25.90 50.52
C HIS A 12 -35.43 -25.55 50.07
N GLY A 13 -34.79 -26.47 49.36
CA GLY A 13 -33.48 -26.25 48.77
C GLY A 13 -33.62 -25.30 47.61
N ASP A 14 -32.93 -24.17 47.71
CA ASP A 14 -32.69 -23.29 46.57
C ASP A 14 -31.37 -23.72 45.92
N ASP A 15 -31.46 -23.98 44.62
CA ASP A 15 -30.33 -24.20 43.72
C ASP A 15 -29.39 -22.98 43.76
N GLU A 16 -28.25 -23.10 44.43
CA GLU A 16 -27.14 -22.15 44.26
C GLU A 16 -26.58 -22.29 42.85
N GLU A 17 -26.92 -21.31 42.01
CA GLU A 17 -26.29 -21.01 40.73
C GLU A 17 -24.76 -20.98 40.93
N SER A 18 -24.07 -21.98 40.38
CA SER A 18 -22.61 -22.07 40.47
C SER A 18 -21.97 -20.78 39.90
N PRO A 19 -21.08 -20.09 40.63
CA PRO A 19 -20.43 -18.91 40.09
C PRO A 19 -19.54 -19.33 38.92
N SER A 20 -19.73 -18.67 37.77
CA SER A 20 -18.82 -18.75 36.62
C SER A 20 -17.37 -18.59 37.10
N PRO A 21 -16.41 -19.42 36.64
CA PRO A 21 -15.05 -19.36 37.15
C PRO A 21 -14.47 -17.97 36.89
N ALA A 22 -14.05 -17.31 37.96
CA ALA A 22 -13.35 -16.03 37.88
C ALA A 22 -12.16 -16.14 36.92
N PRO A 23 -11.85 -15.10 36.12
CA PRO A 23 -10.62 -15.07 35.36
C PRO A 23 -9.45 -15.30 36.33
N PRO A 24 -8.45 -16.13 35.97
CA PRO A 24 -7.39 -16.50 36.90
C PRO A 24 -6.74 -15.24 37.46
N GLN A 25 -6.84 -15.08 38.78
CA GLN A 25 -6.17 -13.99 39.49
C GLN A 25 -4.67 -14.15 39.25
N LEU A 26 -4.07 -13.13 38.63
CA LEU A 26 -2.64 -13.02 38.49
C LEU A 26 -2.07 -12.93 39.91
N THR A 27 -1.53 -14.03 40.42
CA THR A 27 -0.73 -14.04 41.64
C THR A 27 0.38 -13.02 41.41
N THR A 28 0.36 -11.90 42.15
CA THR A 28 1.47 -10.96 42.20
C THR A 28 2.61 -11.63 42.94
N THR A 29 3.32 -12.53 42.25
CA THR A 29 4.71 -12.80 42.56
C THR A 29 5.45 -11.49 42.32
N ASN A 30 6.04 -10.93 43.37
CA ASN A 30 7.05 -9.89 43.26
C ASN A 30 8.13 -10.37 42.28
N TYR A 31 8.01 -9.95 41.02
CA TYR A 31 9.10 -10.06 40.07
C TYR A 31 10.07 -8.95 40.45
N ASP A 32 11.13 -9.33 41.16
CA ASP A 32 12.31 -8.51 41.34
C ASP A 32 12.75 -7.98 39.97
N HIS A 33 12.82 -6.66 39.85
CA HIS A 33 13.11 -5.94 38.61
C HIS A 33 14.58 -6.06 38.15
N HIS A 34 15.26 -7.14 38.55
CA HIS A 34 16.70 -7.33 38.38
C HIS A 34 17.12 -8.52 37.50
N GLU A 35 16.20 -9.32 36.95
CA GLU A 35 16.57 -10.37 35.98
C GLU A 35 16.55 -9.88 34.52
N ASN A 36 17.75 -9.83 33.94
CA ASN A 36 18.09 -9.88 32.52
C ASN A 36 17.53 -8.80 31.56
N LYS A 37 18.08 -7.58 31.69
CA LYS A 37 18.26 -6.69 30.52
C LYS A 37 19.18 -7.29 29.44
N GLU A 38 19.95 -8.33 29.76
CA GLU A 38 20.93 -8.94 28.84
C GLU A 38 20.32 -9.91 27.81
N ASN A 39 19.06 -10.31 27.95
CA ASN A 39 18.37 -11.23 27.02
C ASN A 39 17.10 -10.63 26.38
N LEU A 40 17.03 -9.31 26.25
CA LEU A 40 16.05 -8.68 25.37
C LEU A 40 16.52 -8.86 23.93
N ASP A 41 15.82 -9.67 23.14
CA ASP A 41 16.07 -9.79 21.70
C ASP A 41 16.06 -8.40 21.04
N ALA A 42 16.81 -8.22 19.96
CA ALA A 42 16.94 -6.96 19.23
C ALA A 42 15.57 -6.37 18.86
N GLY A 43 14.55 -7.22 18.64
CA GLY A 43 13.16 -6.82 18.46
C GLY A 43 12.55 -6.06 19.65
N ALA A 44 12.80 -6.51 20.89
CA ALA A 44 12.30 -5.89 22.12
C ALA A 44 13.06 -4.60 22.48
N LEU A 45 14.38 -4.54 22.24
CA LEU A 45 15.17 -3.32 22.37
C LEU A 45 14.75 -2.23 21.36
N PHE A 46 14.31 -2.62 20.16
CA PHE A 46 13.80 -1.69 19.15
C PHE A 46 12.43 -1.11 19.51
N VAL A 47 11.57 -1.86 20.22
CA VAL A 47 10.28 -1.36 20.74
C VAL A 47 10.46 -0.14 21.64
N LEU A 48 11.55 -0.07 22.42
CA LEU A 48 11.87 1.07 23.29
C LEU A 48 12.30 2.34 22.52
N LYS A 49 12.72 2.22 21.24
CA LYS A 49 13.06 3.35 20.36
C LYS A 49 11.92 3.75 19.40
N SER A 50 10.87 2.94 19.30
CA SER A 50 9.71 3.20 18.44
C SER A 50 8.84 4.31 19.03
N LYS A 51 8.72 5.44 18.31
CA LYS A 51 8.01 6.66 18.79
C LYS A 51 6.77 7.03 17.96
N GLY A 52 6.43 6.27 16.92
CA GLY A 52 5.32 6.60 16.02
C GLY A 52 3.95 6.43 16.67
N SER A 53 3.07 7.43 16.51
CA SER A 53 1.66 7.32 16.91
C SER A 53 0.81 6.70 15.78
N TRP A 54 -0.46 6.39 16.05
CA TRP A 54 -1.38 5.86 15.04
C TRP A 54 -1.61 6.86 13.89
N TRP A 55 -1.58 8.17 14.17
CA TRP A 55 -1.60 9.22 13.15
C TRP A 55 -0.38 9.15 12.22
N HIS A 56 0.78 8.77 12.78
CA HIS A 56 1.99 8.61 11.98
C HIS A 56 1.83 7.48 10.97
N CYS A 57 1.36 6.33 11.44
CA CYS A 57 1.00 5.21 10.56
C CYS A 57 0.03 5.66 9.46
N GLY A 58 -1.03 6.39 9.82
CA GLY A 58 -2.03 6.89 8.87
C GLY A 58 -1.43 7.67 7.70
N TYR A 59 -0.66 8.74 7.96
CA TYR A 59 -0.10 9.52 6.83
C TYR A 59 0.99 8.75 6.06
N HIS A 60 1.79 7.90 6.72
CA HIS A 60 2.79 7.09 6.01
C HIS A 60 2.12 6.09 5.06
N LEU A 61 1.03 5.45 5.50
CA LEU A 61 0.21 4.58 4.64
C LEU A 61 -0.38 5.39 3.47
N THR A 62 -0.99 6.54 3.76
CA THR A 62 -1.59 7.40 2.73
C THR A 62 -0.57 7.85 1.69
N THR A 63 0.59 8.36 2.11
CA THR A 63 1.64 8.79 1.19
C THR A 63 2.14 7.66 0.28
N SER A 64 2.14 6.43 0.78
CA SER A 64 2.63 5.27 0.04
C SER A 64 1.64 4.74 -0.98
N ILE A 65 0.34 4.82 -0.67
CA ILE A 65 -0.76 4.36 -1.54
C ILE A 65 -1.21 5.46 -2.51
N VAL A 66 -1.40 6.69 -2.03
CA VAL A 66 -1.81 7.85 -2.83
C VAL A 66 -0.59 8.39 -3.58
N ALA A 67 -0.15 7.62 -4.57
CA ALA A 67 0.98 7.89 -5.44
C ALA A 67 0.52 8.24 -6.87
N PRO A 68 1.41 8.73 -7.77
CA PRO A 68 1.03 9.23 -9.08
C PRO A 68 0.38 8.19 -10.00
N ALA A 69 0.51 6.90 -9.68
CA ALA A 69 -0.23 5.83 -10.35
C ALA A 69 -1.75 6.08 -10.40
N LEU A 70 -2.32 6.77 -9.39
CA LEU A 70 -3.75 7.12 -9.39
C LEU A 70 -4.16 8.01 -10.57
N LEU A 71 -3.22 8.73 -11.19
CA LEU A 71 -3.47 9.55 -12.39
C LEU A 71 -3.80 8.72 -13.62
N SER A 72 -3.59 7.39 -13.59
CA SER A 72 -4.01 6.44 -14.62
C SER A 72 -5.41 5.84 -14.39
N LEU A 73 -6.10 6.17 -13.29
CA LEU A 73 -7.43 5.60 -13.03
C LEU A 73 -8.45 5.92 -14.15
N PRO A 74 -8.47 7.14 -14.75
CA PRO A 74 -9.33 7.39 -15.90
C PRO A 74 -9.07 6.47 -17.10
N LEU A 75 -7.81 6.10 -17.36
CA LEU A 75 -7.47 5.11 -18.39
C LEU A 75 -8.03 3.73 -18.06
N ALA A 76 -7.95 3.29 -16.80
CA ALA A 76 -8.56 2.03 -16.39
C ALA A 76 -10.08 2.03 -16.59
N PHE A 77 -10.75 3.16 -16.30
CA PHE A 77 -12.17 3.33 -16.56
C PHE A 77 -12.48 3.34 -18.06
N ALA A 78 -11.60 3.86 -18.91
CA ALA A 78 -11.76 3.75 -20.37
C ALA A 78 -11.73 2.30 -20.88
N GLY A 79 -10.94 1.43 -20.24
CA GLY A 79 -10.91 -0.01 -20.55
C GLY A 79 -12.09 -0.81 -20.00
N LEU A 80 -12.70 -0.37 -18.89
CA LEU A 80 -13.76 -1.10 -18.19
C LEU A 80 -15.18 -0.56 -18.46
N GLY A 81 -15.31 0.73 -18.76
CA GLY A 81 -16.56 1.46 -18.66
C GLY A 81 -16.90 1.88 -17.23
N TRP A 82 -17.98 2.65 -17.08
CA TRP A 82 -18.42 3.20 -15.79
C TRP A 82 -18.69 2.15 -14.72
N GLU A 83 -19.58 1.20 -15.03
CA GLU A 83 -20.07 0.23 -14.04
C GLU A 83 -18.95 -0.69 -13.54
N ALA A 84 -18.22 -1.31 -14.46
CA ALA A 84 -17.11 -2.19 -14.12
C ALA A 84 -15.93 -1.42 -13.52
N GLY A 85 -15.67 -0.18 -13.96
CA GLY A 85 -14.64 0.69 -13.37
C GLY A 85 -14.90 1.01 -11.91
N VAL A 86 -16.13 1.46 -11.59
CA VAL A 86 -16.55 1.73 -10.20
C VAL A 86 -16.50 0.45 -9.37
N LEU A 87 -17.04 -0.67 -9.88
CA LEU A 87 -17.03 -1.94 -9.19
C LEU A 87 -15.60 -2.41 -8.87
N CYS A 88 -14.68 -2.37 -9.84
CA CYS A 88 -13.29 -2.77 -9.64
C CYS A 88 -12.58 -1.86 -8.63
N LEU A 89 -12.87 -0.56 -8.63
CA LEU A 89 -12.28 0.37 -7.67
C LEU A 89 -12.79 0.11 -6.24
N VAL A 90 -14.09 -0.16 -6.07
CA VAL A 90 -14.68 -0.54 -4.77
C VAL A 90 -14.11 -1.88 -4.28
N VAL A 91 -14.10 -2.90 -5.12
CA VAL A 91 -13.57 -4.23 -4.77
C VAL A 91 -12.08 -4.14 -4.44
N GLY A 92 -11.32 -3.39 -5.23
CA GLY A 92 -9.91 -3.10 -4.97
C GLY A 92 -9.69 -2.48 -3.60
N ALA A 93 -10.48 -1.46 -3.24
CA ALA A 93 -10.39 -0.81 -1.94
C ALA A 93 -10.75 -1.76 -0.78
N LEU A 94 -11.85 -2.51 -0.90
CA LEU A 94 -12.30 -3.42 0.16
C LEU A 94 -11.32 -4.56 0.40
N VAL A 95 -10.84 -5.20 -0.67
CA VAL A 95 -9.93 -6.34 -0.56
C VAL A 95 -8.57 -5.91 -0.03
N THR A 96 -8.03 -4.77 -0.47
CA THR A 96 -6.73 -4.29 0.01
C THR A 96 -6.82 -3.77 1.44
N PHE A 97 -7.90 -3.07 1.83
CA PHE A 97 -8.12 -2.68 3.22
C PHE A 97 -8.15 -3.91 4.13
N TYR A 98 -8.91 -4.92 3.72
CA TYR A 98 -9.01 -6.19 4.43
C TYR A 98 -7.65 -6.88 4.53
N SER A 99 -6.95 -7.03 3.40
CA SER A 99 -5.65 -7.70 3.29
C SER A 99 -4.59 -7.02 4.15
N TYR A 100 -4.50 -5.69 4.10
CA TYR A 100 -3.56 -4.91 4.92
C TYR A 100 -3.89 -4.96 6.41
N ASN A 101 -5.17 -5.00 6.77
CA ASN A 101 -5.55 -5.23 8.16
C ASN A 101 -5.11 -6.62 8.63
N LEU A 102 -5.34 -7.68 7.83
CA LEU A 102 -4.86 -9.03 8.16
C LEU A 102 -3.34 -9.09 8.28
N LEU A 103 -2.61 -8.47 7.35
CA LEU A 103 -1.15 -8.37 7.42
C LEU A 103 -0.72 -7.72 8.72
N SER A 104 -1.39 -6.63 9.12
CA SER A 104 -1.06 -5.94 10.37
C SER A 104 -1.25 -6.81 11.61
N LEU A 105 -2.27 -7.67 11.62
CA LEU A 105 -2.52 -8.65 12.69
C LEU A 105 -1.46 -9.75 12.71
N VAL A 106 -1.05 -10.25 11.54
CA VAL A 106 0.05 -11.22 11.41
C VAL A 106 1.34 -10.65 11.98
N LEU A 107 1.68 -9.43 11.59
CA LEU A 107 2.87 -8.71 12.07
C LEU A 107 2.80 -8.43 13.57
N GLU A 108 1.62 -8.10 14.08
CA GLU A 108 1.41 -7.87 15.52
C GLU A 108 1.61 -9.16 16.32
N HIS A 109 1.06 -10.28 15.85
CA HIS A 109 1.22 -11.58 16.49
C HIS A 109 2.69 -12.02 16.55
N HIS A 110 3.41 -11.89 15.43
CA HIS A 110 4.83 -12.21 15.39
C HIS A 110 5.66 -11.28 16.31
N ALA A 111 5.33 -9.98 16.36
CA ALA A 111 5.97 -9.05 17.28
C ALA A 111 5.72 -9.40 18.76
N GLN A 112 4.54 -9.92 19.12
CA GLN A 112 4.25 -10.41 20.47
C GLN A 112 5.06 -11.65 20.85
N LEU A 113 5.39 -12.50 19.88
CA LEU A 113 6.26 -13.67 20.07
C LEU A 113 7.76 -13.32 20.12
N GLY A 114 8.11 -12.03 20.18
CA GLY A 114 9.50 -11.55 20.08
C GLY A 114 10.06 -11.53 18.65
N MET A 115 9.42 -12.25 17.73
CA MET A 115 9.78 -12.36 16.32
C MET A 115 9.26 -11.16 15.52
N ARG A 116 9.77 -9.94 15.74
CA ARG A 116 9.32 -8.79 14.92
C ARG A 116 9.75 -9.00 13.46
N GLN A 117 8.82 -9.46 12.63
CA GLN A 117 9.01 -9.51 11.17
C GLN A 117 9.01 -8.08 10.66
N LEU A 118 10.19 -7.56 10.38
CA LEU A 118 10.40 -6.16 10.04
C LEU A 118 10.12 -5.88 8.56
N ARG A 119 10.13 -6.92 7.71
CA ARG A 119 9.92 -6.82 6.26
C ARG A 119 9.12 -7.97 5.69
N PHE A 120 8.52 -7.73 4.52
CA PHE A 120 7.83 -8.73 3.71
C PHE A 120 8.72 -9.95 3.35
N ARG A 121 10.05 -9.75 3.29
CA ARG A 121 11.07 -10.80 3.07
C ARG A 121 11.32 -11.70 4.29
N ASP A 122 11.01 -11.27 5.50
CA ASP A 122 11.35 -12.04 6.72
C ASP A 122 10.44 -13.28 6.92
N MET A 123 9.35 -13.40 6.17
CA MET A 123 8.53 -14.63 6.05
C MET A 123 9.12 -15.70 5.12
N ALA A 124 10.16 -15.38 4.35
CA ALA A 124 10.82 -16.30 3.41
C ALA A 124 12.23 -16.74 3.87
N HIS A 125 12.54 -16.50 5.15
CA HIS A 125 13.76 -16.80 5.89
C HIS A 125 15.09 -16.13 5.49
N GLN A 126 15.60 -15.41 6.49
CA GLN A 126 16.98 -15.09 6.88
C GLN A 126 17.91 -14.47 5.83
N ILE A 127 18.07 -13.13 5.91
CA ILE A 127 19.37 -12.43 5.89
C ILE A 127 19.09 -11.12 6.66
N LEU A 128 19.93 -10.65 7.58
CA LEU A 128 19.79 -9.31 8.20
C LEU A 128 21.15 -8.69 8.57
N GLY A 129 21.33 -7.41 8.23
CA GLY A 129 22.51 -6.65 8.65
C GLY A 129 22.79 -5.37 7.86
N LEU A 130 21.87 -4.40 7.95
CA LEU A 130 22.16 -2.96 8.18
C LEU A 130 23.05 -2.17 7.18
N LEU A 131 22.80 -0.95 6.67
CA LEU A 131 21.74 0.09 6.76
C LEU A 131 22.20 1.35 5.95
N LEU A 132 23.41 1.51 5.47
CA LEU A 132 24.19 2.61 6.00
C LEU A 132 24.41 3.86 5.14
N ILE A 133 23.59 4.22 4.12
CA ILE A 133 23.46 5.67 3.71
C ILE A 133 22.04 6.16 3.51
N LEU A 134 21.06 5.27 3.36
CA LEU A 134 19.65 5.65 3.52
C LEU A 134 19.16 5.34 4.94
N ALA A 135 19.99 4.66 5.73
CA ALA A 135 19.90 4.63 7.17
C ALA A 135 21.11 5.22 7.90
N GLN A 136 21.55 6.36 7.36
CA GLN A 136 22.29 7.38 8.13
C GLN A 136 21.39 8.40 8.82
N LEU A 137 20.05 8.27 8.69
CA LEU A 137 19.09 9.04 9.49
C LEU A 137 18.37 8.13 10.50
N PRO A 138 18.19 8.56 11.77
CA PRO A 138 18.09 7.62 12.89
C PRO A 138 16.73 6.93 13.04
N SER A 139 15.73 7.26 12.24
CA SER A 139 14.38 6.66 12.33
C SER A 139 13.45 7.09 11.18
N PHE A 140 12.45 6.27 10.85
CA PHE A 140 11.26 6.69 10.05
C PHE A 140 10.55 7.92 10.64
N HIS A 141 10.68 8.14 11.96
CA HIS A 141 10.20 9.35 12.63
C HIS A 141 10.93 10.62 12.14
N SER A 142 12.17 10.53 11.63
CA SER A 142 12.87 11.63 10.97
C SER A 142 12.35 11.92 9.54
N LEU A 143 11.74 10.93 8.87
CA LEU A 143 11.05 11.10 7.58
C LEU A 143 9.61 11.57 7.72
N ARG A 144 9.10 11.73 8.96
CA ARG A 144 7.75 12.23 9.23
C ARG A 144 7.45 13.52 8.48
N HIS A 145 8.38 14.46 8.48
CA HIS A 145 8.17 15.77 7.86
C HIS A 145 8.16 15.67 6.33
N ILE A 146 9.04 14.84 5.75
CA ILE A 146 9.05 14.58 4.30
C ILE A 146 7.76 13.86 3.88
N ASN A 147 7.32 12.86 4.64
CA ASN A 147 6.08 12.15 4.34
C ASN A 147 4.83 12.99 4.60
N LEU A 148 4.86 13.91 5.58
CA LEU A 148 3.79 14.89 5.77
C LEU A 148 3.71 15.87 4.59
N VAL A 149 4.85 16.37 4.10
CA VAL A 149 4.89 17.18 2.87
C VAL A 149 4.39 16.37 1.68
N SER A 150 4.81 15.10 1.57
CA SER A 150 4.38 14.20 0.51
C SER A 150 2.86 13.91 0.55
N LEU A 151 2.25 13.83 1.74
CA LEU A 151 0.80 13.76 1.90
C LEU A 151 0.12 15.02 1.36
N VAL A 152 0.63 16.20 1.71
CA VAL A 152 0.07 17.46 1.17
C VAL A 152 0.18 17.51 -0.34
N LEU A 153 1.34 17.12 -0.89
CA LEU A 153 1.56 17.06 -2.34
C LEU A 153 0.63 16.05 -3.02
N CYS A 154 0.35 14.90 -2.39
CA CYS A 154 -0.55 13.91 -2.98
C CYS A 154 -2.00 14.37 -3.06
N LEU A 155 -2.47 15.07 -2.02
CA LEU A 155 -3.77 15.74 -2.03
C LEU A 155 -3.79 16.87 -3.08
N ALA A 156 -2.72 17.66 -3.17
CA ALA A 156 -2.63 18.79 -4.07
C ALA A 156 -2.66 18.37 -5.55
N TYR A 157 -1.85 17.39 -5.97
CA TYR A 157 -1.90 16.94 -7.37
C TYR A 157 -3.24 16.23 -7.69
N SER A 158 -3.83 15.50 -6.74
CA SER A 158 -5.14 14.85 -6.93
C SER A 158 -6.26 15.87 -7.12
N LEU A 159 -6.20 16.96 -6.35
CA LEU A 159 -7.10 18.10 -6.50
C LEU A 159 -6.88 18.79 -7.86
N CYS A 160 -5.64 18.98 -8.29
CA CYS A 160 -5.34 19.54 -9.61
C CYS A 160 -5.88 18.65 -10.75
N ALA A 161 -5.65 17.34 -10.67
CA ALA A 161 -6.18 16.38 -11.63
C ALA A 161 -7.73 16.43 -11.69
N THR A 162 -8.38 16.49 -10.52
CA THR A 162 -9.84 16.58 -10.43
C THR A 162 -10.36 17.91 -10.99
N ALA A 163 -9.82 19.03 -10.53
CA ALA A 163 -10.25 20.37 -10.92
C ALA A 163 -10.00 20.63 -12.41
N GLY A 164 -8.84 20.22 -12.94
CA GLY A 164 -8.53 20.33 -14.36
C GLY A 164 -9.46 19.49 -15.23
N SER A 165 -9.82 18.28 -14.78
CA SER A 165 -10.79 17.42 -15.46
C SER A 165 -12.19 18.04 -15.45
N ILE A 166 -12.66 18.54 -14.31
CA ILE A 166 -13.96 19.23 -14.20
C ILE A 166 -14.00 20.48 -15.07
N TYR A 167 -12.93 21.29 -15.06
CA TYR A 167 -12.81 22.49 -15.88
C TYR A 167 -12.91 22.16 -17.37
N LEU A 168 -12.13 21.18 -17.85
CA LEU A 168 -12.13 20.80 -19.26
C LEU A 168 -13.42 20.09 -19.69
N GLY A 169 -14.00 19.24 -18.83
CA GLY A 169 -15.25 18.56 -19.11
C GLY A 169 -16.48 19.47 -19.17
N ASN A 170 -16.39 20.69 -18.63
CA ASN A 170 -17.39 21.76 -18.78
C ASN A 170 -17.01 22.81 -19.84
N SER A 171 -15.79 22.75 -20.38
CA SER A 171 -15.30 23.71 -21.37
C SER A 171 -15.54 23.21 -22.79
N SER A 172 -15.75 24.13 -23.74
CA SER A 172 -15.73 23.82 -25.17
C SER A 172 -14.36 23.34 -25.68
N LYS A 173 -13.30 23.47 -24.87
CA LYS A 173 -11.95 22.97 -25.16
C LYS A 173 -11.78 21.47 -24.91
N GLY A 174 -12.67 20.86 -24.12
CA GLY A 174 -12.64 19.43 -23.82
C GLY A 174 -13.01 18.56 -25.03
N PRO A 175 -12.64 17.27 -25.05
CA PRO A 175 -13.12 16.36 -26.07
C PRO A 175 -14.64 16.13 -25.95
N PRO A 176 -15.32 15.69 -27.02
CA PRO A 176 -16.68 15.19 -26.90
C PRO A 176 -16.70 13.98 -25.96
N LYS A 177 -17.70 13.93 -25.08
CA LYS A 177 -17.87 12.86 -24.09
C LYS A 177 -18.35 11.59 -24.78
N ASP A 178 -17.49 10.58 -24.82
CA ASP A 178 -17.78 9.26 -25.38
C ASP A 178 -17.29 8.20 -24.40
N TYR A 179 -18.19 7.34 -23.95
CA TYR A 179 -17.92 6.29 -22.96
C TYR A 179 -17.93 4.88 -23.57
N SER A 180 -17.90 4.78 -24.90
CA SER A 180 -17.83 3.50 -25.58
C SER A 180 -16.48 2.82 -25.33
N VAL A 181 -16.51 1.53 -24.99
CA VAL A 181 -15.29 0.73 -24.86
C VAL A 181 -14.78 0.38 -26.25
N THR A 182 -13.60 0.91 -26.60
CA THR A 182 -13.02 0.80 -27.94
C THR A 182 -12.29 -0.54 -28.15
N GLY A 183 -12.07 -0.92 -29.40
CA GLY A 183 -11.36 -2.16 -29.77
C GLY A 183 -12.27 -3.34 -30.11
N ASN A 184 -11.69 -4.34 -30.78
CA ASN A 184 -12.37 -5.61 -31.07
C ASN A 184 -12.50 -6.50 -29.82
N THR A 185 -13.23 -7.61 -29.92
CA THR A 185 -13.49 -8.51 -28.77
C THR A 185 -12.22 -8.92 -28.03
N THR A 186 -11.16 -9.29 -28.75
CA THR A 186 -9.88 -9.68 -28.14
C THR A 186 -9.24 -8.52 -27.37
N HIS A 187 -9.18 -7.33 -27.98
CA HIS A 187 -8.63 -6.14 -27.32
C HIS A 187 -9.43 -5.73 -26.09
N ARG A 188 -10.77 -5.86 -26.13
CA ARG A 188 -11.63 -5.59 -24.97
C ARG A 188 -11.36 -6.55 -23.82
N VAL A 189 -11.26 -7.85 -24.09
CA VAL A 189 -10.99 -8.85 -23.04
C VAL A 189 -9.64 -8.59 -22.36
N PHE A 190 -8.56 -8.41 -23.11
CA PHE A 190 -7.26 -8.08 -22.51
C PHE A 190 -7.25 -6.70 -21.84
N GLY A 191 -7.98 -5.73 -22.41
CA GLY A 191 -8.15 -4.39 -21.85
C GLY A 191 -8.77 -4.40 -20.45
N VAL A 192 -9.74 -5.29 -20.19
CA VAL A 192 -10.34 -5.47 -18.86
C VAL A 192 -9.27 -5.87 -17.83
N PHE A 193 -8.44 -6.87 -18.13
CA PHE A 193 -7.41 -7.34 -17.19
C PHE A 193 -6.28 -6.31 -17.01
N ASN A 194 -5.91 -5.59 -18.07
CA ASN A 194 -4.97 -4.46 -17.96
C ASN A 194 -5.53 -3.37 -17.05
N ALA A 195 -6.80 -3.01 -17.21
CA ALA A 195 -7.44 -2.00 -16.36
C ALA A 195 -7.54 -2.43 -14.90
N ILE A 196 -7.87 -3.71 -14.63
CA ILE A 196 -7.86 -4.27 -13.27
C ILE A 196 -6.46 -4.16 -12.66
N ALA A 197 -5.41 -4.47 -13.43
CA ALA A 197 -4.04 -4.36 -12.94
C ALA A 197 -3.60 -2.90 -12.72
N ILE A 198 -3.99 -1.97 -13.59
CA ILE A 198 -3.77 -0.53 -13.36
C ILE A 198 -4.43 -0.10 -12.05
N ILE A 199 -5.68 -0.51 -11.80
CA ILE A 199 -6.36 -0.22 -10.53
C ILE A 199 -5.60 -0.85 -9.36
N ALA A 200 -5.17 -2.10 -9.47
CA ALA A 200 -4.42 -2.78 -8.41
C ALA A 200 -3.11 -2.05 -8.07
N THR A 201 -2.40 -1.52 -9.07
CA THR A 201 -1.20 -0.69 -8.87
C THR A 201 -1.45 0.52 -7.99
N THR A 202 -2.63 1.13 -8.09
CA THR A 202 -2.95 2.31 -7.28
C THR A 202 -3.12 1.99 -5.80
N PHE A 203 -3.51 0.77 -5.43
CA PHE A 203 -3.66 0.37 -4.04
C PHE A 203 -2.36 -0.13 -3.40
N GLY A 204 -1.27 -0.17 -4.17
CA GLY A 204 -0.03 -0.82 -3.80
C GLY A 204 0.61 -0.29 -2.52
N ASN A 205 1.00 -1.18 -1.59
CA ASN A 205 1.71 -0.79 -0.38
C ASN A 205 2.69 -1.86 0.12
N GLY A 206 3.87 -1.87 -0.50
CA GLY A 206 4.94 -2.80 -0.16
C GLY A 206 5.70 -2.50 1.14
N ILE A 207 5.32 -1.48 1.92
CA ILE A 207 6.08 -1.01 3.09
C ILE A 207 5.31 -1.07 4.42
N ILE A 208 4.17 -1.75 4.46
CA ILE A 208 3.36 -1.91 5.68
C ILE A 208 4.16 -2.52 6.84
N PRO A 209 4.97 -3.60 6.64
CA PRO A 209 5.81 -4.14 7.70
C PRO A 209 6.74 -3.09 8.30
N GLU A 210 7.38 -2.27 7.46
CA GLU A 210 8.29 -1.20 7.83
C GLU A 210 7.55 -0.07 8.56
N ILE A 211 6.35 0.31 8.12
CA ILE A 211 5.53 1.31 8.82
C ILE A 211 5.16 0.79 10.22
N GLN A 212 4.68 -0.46 10.31
CA GLN A 212 4.31 -1.07 11.59
C GLN A 212 5.51 -1.23 12.52
N ALA A 213 6.72 -1.41 11.97
CA ALA A 213 7.96 -1.42 12.74
C ALA A 213 8.19 -0.11 13.53
N THR A 214 7.60 1.00 13.10
CA THR A 214 7.90 2.34 13.65
C THR A 214 6.86 2.83 14.65
N VAL A 215 5.78 2.07 14.83
CA VAL A 215 4.69 2.36 15.76
C VAL A 215 5.09 2.00 17.19
N ALA A 216 4.91 2.93 18.12
CA ALA A 216 5.22 2.74 19.53
C ALA A 216 4.32 1.65 20.14
N ALA A 217 4.86 0.84 21.06
CA ALA A 217 4.04 -0.13 21.79
C ALA A 217 2.98 0.57 22.68
N PRO A 218 1.83 -0.06 22.93
CA PRO A 218 1.30 -1.24 22.24
C PRO A 218 0.94 -0.90 20.78
N VAL A 219 1.20 -1.81 19.84
CA VAL A 219 0.86 -1.64 18.41
C VAL A 219 -0.63 -1.89 18.15
N LYS A 220 -1.26 -2.69 19.01
CA LYS A 220 -2.65 -3.13 18.91
C LYS A 220 -3.61 -2.01 18.54
N GLY A 221 -4.32 -2.19 17.42
CA GLY A 221 -5.35 -1.27 16.93
C GLY A 221 -4.83 0.06 16.36
N LYS A 222 -3.55 0.43 16.55
CA LYS A 222 -2.98 1.66 15.96
C LYS A 222 -2.88 1.55 14.43
N MET A 223 -2.48 0.37 13.94
CA MET A 223 -2.45 0.09 12.49
C MET A 223 -3.83 0.18 11.85
N PHE A 224 -4.86 -0.41 12.49
CA PHE A 224 -6.24 -0.33 12.00
C PHE A 224 -6.74 1.11 11.90
N LYS A 225 -6.51 1.94 12.93
CA LYS A 225 -6.87 3.38 12.88
C LYS A 225 -6.14 4.12 11.75
N GLY A 226 -4.85 3.81 11.56
CA GLY A 226 -4.06 4.34 10.45
C GLY A 226 -4.64 3.95 9.09
N LEU A 227 -5.00 2.68 8.91
CA LEU A 227 -5.65 2.17 7.70
C LEU A 227 -7.00 2.86 7.45
N CYS A 228 -7.83 3.08 8.47
CA CYS A 228 -9.10 3.79 8.30
C CYS A 228 -8.91 5.22 7.77
N VAL A 229 -7.96 5.98 8.34
CA VAL A 229 -7.64 7.33 7.84
C VAL A 229 -7.09 7.27 6.42
N CYS A 230 -6.19 6.32 6.16
CA CYS A 230 -5.62 6.12 4.83
C CYS A 230 -6.71 5.86 3.79
N TYR A 231 -7.60 4.91 4.05
CA TYR A 231 -8.65 4.54 3.11
C TYR A 231 -9.74 5.60 2.95
N ALA A 232 -9.98 6.43 3.97
CA ALA A 232 -10.81 7.62 3.80
C ALA A 232 -10.21 8.59 2.76
N VAL A 233 -8.89 8.82 2.82
CA VAL A 233 -8.18 9.66 1.83
C VAL A 233 -8.11 8.98 0.46
N VAL A 234 -7.84 7.68 0.41
CA VAL A 234 -7.83 6.89 -0.84
C VAL A 234 -9.19 6.97 -1.52
N CYS A 235 -10.29 6.72 -0.80
CA CYS A 235 -11.63 6.86 -1.36
C CYS A 235 -11.88 8.26 -1.90
N ALA A 236 -11.53 9.31 -1.14
CA ALA A 236 -11.72 10.69 -1.60
C ALA A 236 -10.90 11.01 -2.86
N THR A 237 -9.63 10.62 -2.91
CA THR A 237 -8.71 10.95 -4.01
C THR A 237 -8.91 10.07 -5.24
N PHE A 238 -9.10 8.77 -5.07
CA PHE A 238 -9.18 7.83 -6.20
C PHE A 238 -10.51 7.99 -6.93
N PHE A 239 -11.63 8.08 -6.21
CA PHE A 239 -12.92 8.33 -6.85
C PHE A 239 -12.98 9.70 -7.50
N SER A 240 -12.48 10.75 -6.84
CA SER A 240 -12.49 12.09 -7.44
C SER A 240 -11.70 12.13 -8.74
N VAL A 241 -10.48 11.59 -8.78
CA VAL A 241 -9.67 11.57 -10.01
C VAL A 241 -10.24 10.62 -11.07
N ALA A 242 -10.64 9.40 -10.70
CA ALA A 242 -11.19 8.42 -11.63
C ALA A 242 -12.48 8.91 -12.28
N VAL A 243 -13.45 9.34 -11.47
CA VAL A 243 -14.77 9.76 -11.94
C VAL A 243 -14.66 11.06 -12.73
N SER A 244 -13.98 12.09 -12.22
CA SER A 244 -13.88 13.37 -12.92
C SER A 244 -13.07 13.25 -14.22
N GLY A 245 -11.97 12.51 -14.21
CA GLY A 245 -11.13 12.29 -15.39
C GLY A 245 -11.86 11.47 -16.44
N TYR A 246 -12.50 10.37 -16.05
CA TYR A 246 -13.25 9.55 -17.01
C TYR A 246 -14.48 10.28 -17.54
N TRP A 247 -15.20 11.05 -16.71
CA TRP A 247 -16.30 11.91 -17.16
C TRP A 247 -15.85 12.98 -18.16
N ALA A 248 -14.65 13.55 -17.98
CA ALA A 248 -14.13 14.60 -18.86
C ALA A 248 -13.60 14.06 -20.18
N PHE A 249 -12.95 12.89 -20.17
CA PHE A 249 -12.17 12.39 -21.32
C PHE A 249 -12.71 11.09 -21.94
N GLY A 250 -13.54 10.35 -21.21
CA GLY A 250 -14.18 9.12 -21.69
C GLY A 250 -13.17 8.10 -22.24
N ASN A 251 -13.47 7.55 -23.40
CA ASN A 251 -12.60 6.61 -24.12
C ASN A 251 -11.30 7.23 -24.67
N LYS A 252 -11.09 8.53 -24.49
CA LYS A 252 -9.85 9.25 -24.83
C LYS A 252 -8.99 9.54 -23.59
N ALA A 253 -9.29 8.94 -22.44
CA ALA A 253 -8.42 9.04 -21.28
C ALA A 253 -7.01 8.52 -21.63
N GLU A 254 -6.01 9.35 -21.38
CA GLU A 254 -4.60 9.06 -21.66
C GLU A 254 -3.97 8.30 -20.48
N SER A 255 -2.76 7.78 -20.68
CA SER A 255 -2.00 7.05 -19.66
C SER A 255 -1.86 7.80 -18.33
N THR A 256 -1.79 9.14 -18.39
CA THR A 256 -2.00 10.01 -17.23
C THR A 256 -3.06 11.04 -17.59
N VAL A 257 -3.95 11.36 -16.65
CA VAL A 257 -4.95 12.41 -16.85
C VAL A 257 -4.33 13.80 -17.09
N LEU A 258 -3.10 14.03 -16.63
CA LEU A 258 -2.37 15.28 -16.92
C LEU A 258 -2.01 15.41 -18.40
N ASN A 259 -1.80 14.29 -19.11
CA ASN A 259 -1.59 14.32 -20.56
C ASN A 259 -2.85 14.76 -21.30
N ASN A 260 -4.05 14.42 -20.80
CA ASN A 260 -5.31 14.92 -21.36
C ASN A 260 -5.48 16.45 -21.26
N PHE A 261 -4.72 17.12 -20.40
CA PHE A 261 -4.73 18.58 -20.31
C PHE A 261 -3.94 19.24 -21.44
N MET A 262 -3.28 18.44 -22.29
CA MET A 262 -2.57 18.88 -23.47
C MET A 262 -3.21 18.29 -24.73
N LYS A 263 -3.17 19.07 -25.82
CA LYS A 263 -3.55 18.59 -27.16
C LYS A 263 -2.58 19.17 -28.17
N ASN A 264 -1.90 18.32 -28.94
CA ASN A 264 -0.92 18.71 -29.96
C ASN A 264 0.15 19.70 -29.41
N GLY A 265 0.68 19.42 -28.21
CA GLY A 265 1.69 20.25 -27.55
C GLY A 265 1.18 21.58 -26.98
N LYS A 266 -0.13 21.87 -27.07
CA LYS A 266 -0.75 23.07 -26.49
C LYS A 266 -1.54 22.70 -25.23
N SER A 267 -1.32 23.46 -24.16
CA SER A 267 -2.07 23.31 -22.91
C SER A 267 -3.51 23.80 -23.07
N LEU A 268 -4.48 22.96 -22.70
CA LEU A 268 -5.92 23.27 -22.70
C LEU A 268 -6.33 24.03 -21.42
N VAL A 269 -5.56 23.84 -20.34
CA VAL A 269 -5.65 24.56 -19.06
C VAL A 269 -4.61 25.69 -19.01
N PRO A 270 -4.69 26.65 -18.06
CA PRO A 270 -3.64 27.64 -17.87
C PRO A 270 -2.26 27.00 -17.65
N LYS A 271 -1.21 27.51 -18.33
CA LYS A 271 0.13 26.90 -18.27
C LYS A 271 0.70 26.81 -16.86
N TRP A 272 0.46 27.82 -16.02
CA TRP A 272 0.90 27.81 -14.62
C TRP A 272 0.27 26.66 -13.83
N PHE A 273 -0.99 26.33 -14.10
CA PHE A 273 -1.71 25.25 -13.44
C PHE A 273 -1.14 23.89 -13.83
N LEU A 274 -0.88 23.69 -15.13
CA LEU A 274 -0.26 22.46 -15.63
C LEU A 274 1.16 22.28 -15.07
N LEU A 275 1.95 23.36 -15.02
CA LEU A 275 3.29 23.35 -14.42
C LEU A 275 3.23 22.99 -12.94
N MET A 276 2.30 23.61 -12.19
CA MET A 276 2.10 23.34 -10.77
C MET A 276 1.68 21.88 -10.51
N ALA A 277 0.72 21.35 -11.27
CA ALA A 277 0.28 19.96 -11.14
C ALA A 277 1.41 18.96 -11.39
N ASN A 278 2.20 19.19 -12.44
CA ASN A 278 3.38 18.36 -12.73
C ASN A 278 4.46 18.50 -11.65
N LEU A 279 4.71 19.71 -11.14
CA LEU A 279 5.67 19.94 -10.06
C LEU A 279 5.25 19.21 -8.78
N PHE A 280 3.98 19.29 -8.38
CA PHE A 280 3.49 18.56 -7.21
C PHE A 280 3.61 17.05 -7.39
N THR A 281 3.27 16.54 -8.57
CA THR A 281 3.41 15.12 -8.91
C THR A 281 4.88 14.69 -8.84
N PHE A 282 5.79 15.46 -9.41
CA PHE A 282 7.23 15.18 -9.42
C PHE A 282 7.84 15.21 -8.00
N LEU A 283 7.50 16.22 -7.20
CA LEU A 283 7.99 16.34 -5.83
C LEU A 283 7.46 15.21 -4.94
N GLN A 284 6.19 14.84 -5.08
CA GLN A 284 5.63 13.69 -4.38
C GLN A 284 6.31 12.40 -4.83
N LEU A 285 6.50 12.21 -6.14
CA LEU A 285 7.15 11.03 -6.70
C LEU A 285 8.58 10.88 -6.17
N SER A 286 9.29 12.00 -6.04
CA SER A 286 10.63 12.04 -5.45
C SER A 286 10.62 11.59 -3.99
N ALA A 287 9.68 12.11 -3.19
CA ALA A 287 9.55 11.73 -1.79
C ALA A 287 9.20 10.24 -1.60
N VAL A 288 8.23 9.72 -2.34
CA VAL A 288 7.82 8.32 -2.26
C VAL A 288 8.89 7.36 -2.80
N SER A 289 9.62 7.74 -3.86
CA SER A 289 10.71 6.94 -4.42
C SER A 289 11.83 6.69 -3.40
N VAL A 290 12.15 7.69 -2.56
CA VAL A 290 13.15 7.53 -1.50
C VAL A 290 12.72 6.45 -0.50
N VAL A 291 11.42 6.36 -0.20
CA VAL A 291 10.87 5.36 0.73
C VAL A 291 10.87 3.97 0.07
N TYR A 292 10.39 3.84 -1.17
CA TYR A 292 10.33 2.57 -1.89
C TYR A 292 11.70 2.02 -2.30
N LEU A 293 12.73 2.86 -2.44
CA LEU A 293 14.09 2.40 -2.69
C LEU A 293 14.77 1.83 -1.43
N GLN A 294 14.23 2.03 -0.22
CA GLN A 294 14.87 1.53 1.01
C GLN A 294 15.06 0.02 1.03
N PRO A 295 14.04 -0.82 0.72
CA PRO A 295 14.21 -2.27 0.71
C PRO A 295 15.26 -2.72 -0.32
N THR A 296 15.23 -2.15 -1.53
CA THR A 296 16.19 -2.43 -2.61
C THR A 296 17.62 -2.08 -2.20
N ASN A 297 17.80 -0.89 -1.64
CA ASN A 297 19.12 -0.42 -1.23
C ASN A 297 19.72 -1.27 -0.13
N GLU A 298 18.91 -1.81 0.77
CA GLU A 298 19.40 -2.74 1.78
C GLU A 298 19.80 -4.10 1.20
N VAL A 299 19.08 -4.60 0.18
CA VAL A 299 19.49 -5.81 -0.54
C VAL A 299 20.86 -5.60 -1.19
N LEU A 300 21.03 -4.49 -1.93
CA LEU A 300 22.29 -4.14 -2.58
C LEU A 300 23.42 -3.99 -1.55
N GLU A 301 23.12 -3.31 -0.44
CA GLU A 301 24.12 -3.06 0.59
C GLU A 301 24.61 -4.35 1.25
N ARG A 302 23.73 -5.30 1.55
CA ARG A 302 24.17 -6.61 2.05
C ARG A 302 24.98 -7.40 1.04
N ALA A 303 24.73 -7.21 -0.25
CA ALA A 303 25.49 -7.89 -1.29
C ALA A 303 26.91 -7.34 -1.44
N PHE A 304 27.12 -6.03 -1.17
CA PHE A 304 28.37 -5.34 -1.50
C PHE A 304 29.16 -4.76 -0.32
N ALA A 305 28.51 -4.55 0.84
CA ALA A 305 29.14 -4.00 2.04
C ALA A 305 29.82 -5.10 2.87
N ASP A 306 30.90 -4.72 3.53
CA ASP A 306 31.60 -5.54 4.51
C ASP A 306 31.06 -5.22 5.92
N PRO A 307 30.40 -6.18 6.60
CA PRO A 307 29.84 -5.97 7.93
C PRO A 307 30.91 -5.79 9.02
N LYS A 308 32.17 -6.13 8.74
CA LYS A 308 33.29 -5.97 9.68
C LYS A 308 33.98 -4.60 9.56
N ALA A 309 33.71 -3.87 8.49
CA ALA A 309 34.27 -2.54 8.27
C ALA A 309 33.30 -1.46 8.76
N ASP A 310 33.84 -0.31 9.17
CA ASP A 310 33.01 0.82 9.61
C ASP A 310 32.04 1.26 8.50
N GLN A 311 30.86 1.71 8.91
CA GLN A 311 29.76 2.12 8.04
C GLN A 311 30.12 3.24 7.05
N PHE A 312 31.01 4.14 7.47
CA PHE A 312 31.50 5.29 6.71
C PHE A 312 32.88 5.06 6.09
N SER A 313 33.47 3.88 6.30
CA SER A 313 34.73 3.53 5.64
C SER A 313 34.56 3.55 4.12
N ALA A 314 35.62 3.90 3.40
CA ALA A 314 35.62 3.88 1.93
C ALA A 314 35.20 2.51 1.37
N ARG A 315 35.53 1.41 2.08
CA ARG A 315 35.15 0.03 1.74
C ARG A 315 33.64 -0.18 1.66
N ASN A 316 32.86 0.55 2.45
CA ASN A 316 31.40 0.46 2.49
C ASN A 316 30.71 1.63 1.77
N VAL A 317 31.29 2.83 1.80
CA VAL A 317 30.73 4.01 1.14
C VAL A 317 30.80 3.90 -0.38
N VAL A 318 31.94 3.44 -0.94
CA VAL A 318 32.13 3.39 -2.40
C VAL A 318 31.19 2.38 -3.06
N PRO A 319 31.12 1.10 -2.65
CA PRO A 319 30.20 0.14 -3.29
C PRO A 319 28.75 0.55 -3.12
N ARG A 320 28.40 1.17 -1.98
CA ARG A 320 27.05 1.67 -1.73
C ARG A 320 26.69 2.84 -2.66
N LEU A 321 27.59 3.80 -2.84
CA LEU A 321 27.36 4.91 -3.77
C LEU A 321 27.21 4.39 -5.20
N VAL A 322 28.08 3.47 -5.62
CA VAL A 322 28.05 2.85 -6.95
C VAL A 322 26.77 2.05 -7.15
N SER A 323 26.45 1.10 -6.27
CA SER A 323 25.32 0.19 -6.45
C SER A 323 23.99 0.94 -6.47
N ARG A 324 23.83 1.94 -5.62
CA ARG A 324 22.61 2.75 -5.55
C ARG A 324 22.49 3.68 -6.74
N SER A 325 23.56 4.36 -7.13
CA SER A 325 23.56 5.22 -8.33
C SER A 325 23.27 4.40 -9.59
N MET A 326 23.86 3.21 -9.70
CA MET A 326 23.60 2.29 -10.79
C MET A 326 22.14 1.82 -10.81
N SER A 327 21.55 1.50 -9.65
CA SER A 327 20.14 1.09 -9.59
C SER A 327 19.19 2.19 -10.06
N VAL A 328 19.44 3.44 -9.65
CA VAL A 328 18.66 4.61 -10.07
C VAL A 328 18.90 4.90 -11.56
N ALA A 329 20.14 4.81 -12.03
CA ALA A 329 20.47 5.01 -13.43
C ALA A 329 19.77 3.99 -14.33
N ILE A 330 19.84 2.69 -13.99
CA ILE A 330 19.15 1.63 -14.74
C ILE A 330 17.64 1.87 -14.77
N ALA A 331 17.03 2.16 -13.61
CA ALA A 331 15.59 2.43 -13.53
C ALA A 331 15.18 3.66 -14.36
N THR A 332 15.99 4.73 -14.31
CA THR A 332 15.74 5.97 -15.07
C THR A 332 15.92 5.73 -16.57
N THR A 333 16.94 5.00 -16.98
CA THR A 333 17.15 4.63 -18.39
C THR A 333 15.99 3.77 -18.90
N ALA A 334 15.55 2.76 -18.14
CA ALA A 334 14.40 1.95 -18.51
C ALA A 334 13.11 2.78 -18.63
N ALA A 335 12.88 3.72 -17.71
CA ALA A 335 11.75 4.65 -17.75
C ALA A 335 11.83 5.61 -18.97
N ALA A 336 13.03 6.09 -19.32
CA ALA A 336 13.25 6.94 -20.50
C ALA A 336 13.08 6.16 -21.82
N MET A 337 13.37 4.85 -21.81
CA MET A 337 13.20 3.99 -22.97
C MET A 337 11.73 3.69 -23.28
N LEU A 338 10.88 3.55 -22.25
CA LEU A 338 9.50 3.06 -22.37
C LEU A 338 8.49 4.15 -21.97
N PRO A 339 7.81 4.82 -22.92
CA PRO A 339 6.89 5.93 -22.62
C PRO A 339 5.49 5.47 -22.19
N PHE A 340 5.29 4.16 -22.04
CA PHE A 340 4.00 3.51 -21.86
C PHE A 340 3.57 3.50 -20.39
N PHE A 341 3.35 4.67 -19.78
CA PHE A 341 3.07 4.75 -18.33
C PHE A 341 1.88 3.86 -17.90
N GLY A 342 0.81 3.81 -18.70
CA GLY A 342 -0.35 2.96 -18.43
C GLY A 342 -0.03 1.46 -18.47
N ASP A 343 0.73 1.02 -19.47
CA ASP A 343 1.08 -0.39 -19.65
C ASP A 343 2.12 -0.86 -18.63
N ILE A 344 3.05 0.03 -18.24
CA ILE A 344 3.95 -0.22 -17.12
C ILE A 344 3.17 -0.33 -15.81
N ASN A 345 2.17 0.53 -15.58
CA ASN A 345 1.30 0.39 -14.41
C ASN A 345 0.51 -0.93 -14.43
N ALA A 346 0.01 -1.37 -15.60
CA ALA A 346 -0.63 -2.67 -15.72
C ALA A 346 0.34 -3.81 -15.38
N LEU A 347 1.58 -3.75 -15.88
CA LEU A 347 2.61 -4.74 -15.62
C LEU A 347 2.98 -4.82 -14.13
N LEU A 348 3.22 -3.67 -13.49
CA LEU A 348 3.53 -3.57 -12.06
C LEU A 348 2.37 -4.09 -11.21
N GLY A 349 1.13 -3.84 -11.63
CA GLY A 349 -0.06 -4.32 -10.94
C GLY A 349 -0.16 -5.83 -11.00
N ALA A 350 0.04 -6.40 -12.17
CA ALA A 350 -0.06 -7.83 -12.39
C ALA A 350 1.02 -8.64 -11.68
N PHE A 351 2.30 -8.24 -11.82
CA PHE A 351 3.44 -8.99 -11.26
C PHE A 351 3.78 -8.60 -9.81
N GLY A 352 3.61 -7.33 -9.46
CA GLY A 352 3.96 -6.80 -8.16
C GLY A 352 2.77 -6.78 -7.23
N PHE A 353 1.85 -5.84 -7.44
CA PHE A 353 0.87 -5.47 -6.42
C PHE A 353 -0.24 -6.51 -6.21
N ILE A 354 -0.72 -7.20 -7.25
CA ILE A 354 -1.74 -8.25 -7.08
C ILE A 354 -1.23 -9.38 -6.17
N PRO A 355 -0.08 -10.03 -6.43
CA PRO A 355 0.46 -11.03 -5.52
C PRO A 355 0.77 -10.47 -4.13
N LEU A 356 1.43 -9.31 -4.06
CA LEU A 356 1.94 -8.77 -2.80
C LEU A 356 0.84 -8.25 -1.87
N ASP A 357 -0.19 -7.60 -2.40
CA ASP A 357 -1.15 -6.84 -1.60
C ASP A 357 -2.52 -7.50 -1.49
N PHE A 358 -2.88 -8.34 -2.46
CA PHE A 358 -4.17 -9.05 -2.45
C PHE A 358 -4.01 -10.50 -2.00
N VAL A 359 -2.97 -11.20 -2.48
CA VAL A 359 -2.84 -12.65 -2.29
C VAL A 359 -2.06 -13.00 -1.03
N LEU A 360 -0.87 -12.43 -0.87
CA LEU A 360 0.03 -12.84 0.21
C LEU A 360 -0.49 -12.53 1.63
N PRO A 361 -1.14 -11.38 1.91
CA PRO A 361 -1.65 -11.11 3.25
C PRO A 361 -2.67 -12.12 3.76
N VAL A 362 -3.60 -12.54 2.88
CA VAL A 362 -4.62 -13.54 3.24
C VAL A 362 -4.02 -14.93 3.42
N ILE A 363 -2.97 -15.27 2.66
CA ILE A 363 -2.20 -16.51 2.82
C ILE A 363 -1.44 -16.49 4.16
N PHE A 364 -0.69 -15.42 4.43
CA PHE A 364 0.07 -15.27 5.67
C PHE A 364 -0.83 -15.33 6.89
N PHE A 365 -2.02 -14.73 6.82
CA PHE A 365 -3.01 -14.84 7.89
C PHE A 365 -3.43 -16.30 8.13
N ASN A 366 -3.79 -17.03 7.07
CA ASN A 366 -4.20 -18.43 7.20
C ASN A 366 -3.07 -19.34 7.70
N LEU A 367 -1.82 -19.08 7.30
CA LEU A 367 -0.66 -19.86 7.77
C LEU A 367 -0.31 -19.56 9.24
N THR A 368 -0.45 -18.29 9.65
CA THR A 368 -0.12 -17.84 11.01
C THR A 368 -1.17 -18.29 12.01
N PHE A 369 -2.45 -17.98 11.76
CA PHE A 369 -3.52 -18.21 12.74
C PHE A 369 -4.26 -19.53 12.56
N LYS A 370 -4.05 -20.23 11.43
CA LYS A 370 -4.67 -21.53 11.11
C LYS A 370 -6.17 -21.58 11.43
N PRO A 371 -6.99 -20.64 10.90
CA PRO A 371 -8.41 -20.61 11.22
C PRO A 371 -9.09 -21.90 10.77
N SER A 372 -10.02 -22.41 11.58
CA SER A 372 -10.80 -23.61 11.25
C SER A 372 -11.58 -23.42 9.94
N LYS A 373 -11.66 -24.48 9.12
CA LYS A 373 -12.45 -24.52 7.87
C LYS A 373 -13.96 -24.28 8.07
N ARG A 374 -14.44 -24.36 9.31
CA ARG A 374 -15.82 -24.03 9.67
C ARG A 374 -16.05 -22.51 9.74
N LYS A 375 -14.99 -21.71 9.92
CA LYS A 375 -15.11 -20.25 10.03
C LYS A 375 -15.11 -19.61 8.64
N PRO A 376 -15.96 -18.59 8.38
CA PRO A 376 -16.05 -17.93 7.09
C PRO A 376 -14.74 -17.25 6.67
N ILE A 377 -13.94 -16.79 7.63
CA ILE A 377 -12.64 -16.15 7.36
C ILE A 377 -11.67 -17.04 6.55
N PHE A 378 -11.68 -18.36 6.79
CA PHE A 378 -10.83 -19.29 6.05
C PHE A 378 -11.21 -19.28 4.56
N TRP A 379 -12.51 -19.33 4.26
CA TRP A 379 -13.03 -19.36 2.89
C TRP A 379 -12.88 -18.02 2.19
N ILE A 380 -13.15 -16.90 2.87
CA ILE A 380 -12.92 -15.56 2.31
C ILE A 380 -11.47 -15.39 1.88
N ASN A 381 -10.52 -15.72 2.77
CA ASN A 381 -9.08 -15.67 2.47
C ASN A 381 -8.69 -16.58 1.30
N THR A 382 -9.24 -17.79 1.26
CA THR A 382 -8.95 -18.76 0.20
C THR A 382 -9.49 -18.27 -1.15
N ILE A 383 -10.71 -17.72 -1.18
CA ILE A 383 -11.32 -17.17 -2.39
C ILE A 383 -10.50 -15.98 -2.91
N ILE A 384 -10.12 -15.03 -2.04
CA ILE A 384 -9.28 -13.90 -2.42
C ILE A 384 -7.97 -14.40 -3.01
N ALA A 385 -7.29 -15.33 -2.34
CA ALA A 385 -6.01 -15.87 -2.80
C ALA A 385 -6.13 -16.51 -4.19
N VAL A 386 -7.15 -17.35 -4.43
CA VAL A 386 -7.34 -18.05 -5.71
C VAL A 386 -7.74 -17.09 -6.82
N VAL A 387 -8.75 -16.24 -6.58
CA VAL A 387 -9.28 -15.32 -7.58
C VAL A 387 -8.22 -14.30 -8.00
N PHE A 388 -7.55 -13.64 -7.05
CA PHE A 388 -6.54 -12.65 -7.39
C PHE A 388 -5.26 -13.27 -7.96
N SER A 389 -4.91 -14.52 -7.60
CA SER A 389 -3.82 -15.23 -8.29
C SER A 389 -4.16 -15.50 -9.76
N ALA A 390 -5.38 -15.96 -10.04
CA ALA A 390 -5.84 -16.18 -11.42
C ALA A 390 -5.88 -14.87 -12.22
N ILE A 391 -6.44 -13.81 -11.63
CA ILE A 391 -6.45 -12.47 -12.23
C ILE A 391 -5.03 -11.97 -12.49
N GLY A 392 -4.12 -12.13 -11.52
CA GLY A 392 -2.72 -11.71 -11.66
C GLY A 392 -2.00 -12.37 -12.83
N VAL A 393 -2.18 -13.69 -13.01
CA VAL A 393 -1.61 -14.43 -14.15
C VAL A 393 -2.19 -13.94 -15.48
N ILE A 394 -3.52 -13.79 -15.58
CA ILE A 394 -4.17 -13.35 -16.82
C ILE A 394 -3.78 -11.89 -17.14
N ALA A 395 -3.74 -11.02 -16.14
CA ALA A 395 -3.33 -9.64 -16.27
C ALA A 395 -1.86 -9.50 -16.65
N ALA A 396 -0.99 -10.39 -16.18
CA ALA A 396 0.42 -10.41 -16.59
C ALA A 396 0.54 -10.70 -18.10
N VAL A 397 -0.22 -11.69 -18.59
CA VAL A 397 -0.29 -11.98 -20.03
C VAL A 397 -0.86 -10.79 -20.80
N ALA A 398 -1.90 -10.14 -20.28
CA ALA A 398 -2.52 -8.97 -20.89
C ALA A 398 -1.54 -7.79 -21.00
N ALA A 399 -0.77 -7.52 -19.94
CA ALA A 399 0.17 -6.40 -19.88
C ALA A 399 1.35 -6.64 -20.82
N VAL A 400 1.93 -7.85 -20.81
CA VAL A 400 3.01 -8.22 -21.74
C VAL A 400 2.54 -8.15 -23.19
N ARG A 401 1.32 -8.63 -23.48
CA ARG A 401 0.72 -8.51 -24.81
C ARG A 401 0.58 -7.04 -25.22
N GLN A 402 0.09 -6.18 -24.35
CA GLN A 402 -0.14 -4.77 -24.64
C GLN A 402 1.19 -4.05 -24.93
N ILE A 403 2.18 -4.20 -24.06
CA ILE A 403 3.54 -3.68 -24.29
C ILE A 403 4.11 -4.18 -25.62
N SER A 404 3.92 -5.46 -25.95
CA SER A 404 4.40 -6.04 -27.22
C SER A 404 3.70 -5.46 -28.44
N LEU A 405 2.43 -5.04 -28.33
CA LEU A 405 1.71 -4.39 -29.41
C LEU A 405 2.17 -2.94 -29.58
N ASP A 406 2.31 -2.21 -28.48
CA ASP A 406 2.70 -0.80 -28.50
C ASP A 406 4.18 -0.63 -28.92
N ALA A 407 5.03 -1.60 -28.57
CA ALA A 407 6.42 -1.66 -29.01
C ALA A 407 6.58 -1.79 -30.54
N LYS A 408 5.59 -2.35 -31.27
CA LYS A 408 5.65 -2.44 -32.74
C LYS A 408 5.58 -1.09 -33.44
N THR A 409 4.94 -0.12 -32.78
CA THR A 409 4.71 1.23 -33.33
C THR A 409 5.70 2.26 -32.83
N TYR A 410 6.64 1.87 -31.94
CA TYR A 410 7.49 2.80 -31.22
C TYR A 410 8.98 2.63 -31.53
N ARG A 411 9.72 3.74 -31.44
CA ARG A 411 11.20 3.78 -31.52
C ARG A 411 11.75 4.12 -30.14
N LEU A 412 12.77 3.40 -29.67
CA LEU A 412 13.43 3.69 -28.40
C LEU A 412 13.79 5.19 -28.30
N PHE A 413 13.51 5.77 -27.13
CA PHE A 413 13.72 7.18 -26.83
C PHE A 413 12.88 8.19 -27.65
N ALA A 414 11.70 7.86 -28.19
CA ALA A 414 10.96 8.82 -29.02
C ALA A 414 10.46 10.09 -28.29
N ASN A 415 10.54 10.12 -26.96
CA ASN A 415 10.17 11.27 -26.12
C ASN A 415 11.39 12.04 -25.55
N VAL A 416 12.62 11.65 -25.93
CA VAL A 416 13.88 12.33 -25.59
C VAL A 416 14.47 12.90 -26.87
#